data_AF-A0A5S4T3U8-F1
#
_entry.id   AF-A0A5S4T3U8-F1
#
_cell.length_a   1.000
_cell.length_b   1.000
_cell.length_c   1.000
_cell.angle_alpha   90.00
_cell.angle_beta   90.00
_cell.angle_gamma   90.00
#
_symmetry.space_group_name_H-M   'P 1'
#
loop_
_entity.id
_entity.type
_entity.pdbx_description
1 polymer ?
#
loop_
_entity_poly.entity_id
_entity_poly.type
_entity_poly.pdbx_seq_one_letter_code
_entity_poly.pdbx_strand_id
1 'polypeptide(L)'
;QEGRHAVVEKVMGVQEYIPNSISFDQETSIQLITGPNMSGKSTYMRQLALTVIMAQMGSFVAADHVDLPLFDAIFTRIGAADDLISGQSTFMVEMMEANQAIKRASDNSLILFDELGRGTATYDGMALAQAIIEYIHDRVGAKT
;
A
#
# COMPACT_ATOMS: atom_id res chain seq x y z
N GLN A 1 5.20 -15.54 2.75
CA GLN A 1 6.11 -15.78 3.89
C GLN A 1 7.53 -15.45 3.48
N GLU A 2 8.33 -14.91 4.41
CA GLU A 2 9.72 -14.51 4.22
C GLU A 2 9.96 -13.70 2.93
N GLY A 3 9.03 -12.79 2.64
CA GLY A 3 9.08 -11.97 1.42
C GLY A 3 10.14 -10.89 1.50
N ARG A 4 10.71 -10.56 0.34
CA ARG A 4 11.79 -9.59 0.18
C ARG A 4 11.44 -8.61 -0.93
N HIS A 5 11.85 -7.36 -0.78
CA HIS A 5 11.64 -6.38 -1.84
C HIS A 5 12.62 -6.66 -2.98
N ALA A 6 12.11 -7.20 -4.10
CA ALA A 6 12.91 -7.71 -5.22
C ALA A 6 14.02 -6.77 -5.72
N VAL A 7 13.78 -5.45 -5.73
CA VAL A 7 14.80 -4.45 -6.10
C VAL A 7 15.80 -4.16 -4.97
N VAL A 8 15.32 -3.90 -3.75
CA VAL A 8 16.19 -3.54 -2.61
C VAL A 8 17.11 -4.70 -2.23
N GLU A 9 16.60 -5.94 -2.27
CA GLU A 9 17.40 -7.15 -2.04
C GLU A 9 18.58 -7.25 -3.02
N LYS A 10 18.37 -6.90 -4.29
CA LYS A 10 19.44 -6.92 -5.30
C LYS A 10 20.50 -5.84 -5.07
N VAL A 11 20.11 -4.69 -4.52
CA VAL A 11 21.03 -3.57 -4.27
C VAL A 11 21.82 -3.76 -2.98
N MET A 12 21.18 -4.20 -1.90
CA MET A 12 21.82 -4.41 -0.59
C MET A 12 22.53 -5.77 -0.50
N GLY A 13 22.10 -6.76 -1.28
CA GLY A 13 22.53 -8.14 -1.17
C GLY A 13 21.63 -8.95 -0.23
N VAL A 14 21.46 -10.23 -0.56
CA VAL A 14 20.49 -11.13 0.10
C VAL A 14 20.75 -11.28 1.61
N GLN A 15 22.01 -11.21 2.05
CA GLN A 15 22.38 -11.40 3.46
C GLN A 15 22.08 -10.19 4.35
N GLU A 16 21.88 -8.99 3.77
CA GLU A 16 21.63 -7.77 4.53
C GLU A 16 20.13 -7.43 4.63
N TYR A 17 19.29 -7.96 3.74
CA TYR A 17 17.86 -7.68 3.76
C TYR A 17 17.13 -8.57 4.77
N ILE A 18 16.37 -7.94 5.67
CA ILE A 18 15.51 -8.66 6.63
C ILE A 18 14.17 -9.01 5.95
N PRO A 19 13.86 -10.29 5.71
CA PRO A 19 12.60 -10.70 5.11
C PRO A 19 11.39 -10.40 6.02
N ASN A 20 10.23 -10.17 5.40
CA ASN A 20 8.97 -9.91 6.09
C ASN A 20 7.86 -10.85 5.61
N SER A 21 7.08 -11.37 6.55
CA SER A 21 5.88 -12.16 6.25
C SER A 21 4.63 -11.27 6.27
N ILE A 22 3.79 -11.42 5.24
CA ILE A 22 2.54 -10.68 5.05
C ILE A 22 1.40 -11.69 5.00
N SER A 23 0.36 -11.50 5.81
CA SER A 23 -0.81 -12.38 5.84
C SER A 23 -2.10 -11.59 5.98
N PHE A 24 -3.01 -11.71 5.02
CA PHE A 24 -4.40 -11.28 5.18
C PHE A 24 -5.24 -12.53 5.40
N ASP A 25 -5.86 -12.66 6.57
CA ASP A 25 -6.84 -13.73 6.77
C ASP A 25 -8.18 -13.37 6.08
N GLN A 26 -9.17 -14.26 6.20
CA GLN A 26 -10.49 -14.05 5.58
C GLN A 26 -11.32 -12.96 6.28
N GLU A 27 -11.01 -12.65 7.55
CA GLU A 27 -11.74 -11.65 8.35
C GLU A 27 -11.04 -10.28 8.35
N THR A 28 -9.77 -10.24 7.94
CA THR A 28 -8.88 -9.07 7.97
C THR A 28 -8.60 -8.63 6.54
N SER A 29 -9.38 -7.68 6.06
CA SER A 29 -9.14 -6.99 4.78
C SER A 29 -8.23 -5.77 4.93
N ILE A 30 -8.04 -5.24 6.15
CA ILE A 30 -7.28 -4.00 6.39
C ILE A 30 -6.12 -4.23 7.36
N GLN A 31 -4.91 -3.79 6.98
CA GLN A 31 -3.74 -3.77 7.84
C GLN A 31 -3.28 -2.33 8.15
N LEU A 32 -3.31 -1.96 9.44
CA LEU A 32 -2.75 -0.69 9.90
C LEU A 32 -1.28 -0.88 10.30
N ILE A 33 -0.38 -0.27 9.54
CA ILE A 33 1.06 -0.35 9.78
C ILE A 33 1.53 0.94 10.47
N THR A 34 1.96 0.83 11.71
CA THR A 34 2.50 1.96 12.50
C THR A 34 3.97 1.74 12.82
N GLY A 35 4.68 2.82 13.16
CA GLY A 35 6.11 2.77 13.50
C GLY A 35 6.84 4.05 13.11
N PRO A 36 8.08 4.24 13.58
CA PRO A 36 8.85 5.45 13.32
C PRO A 36 9.15 5.62 11.81
N ASN A 37 9.46 6.84 11.40
CA ASN A 37 9.91 7.09 10.03
C ASN A 37 11.20 6.31 9.76
N MET A 38 11.39 5.89 8.51
CA MET A 38 12.52 5.05 8.07
C MET A 38 12.55 3.63 8.66
N SER A 39 11.48 3.16 9.32
CA SER A 39 11.37 1.78 9.82
C SER A 39 11.03 0.74 8.74
N GLY A 40 11.03 1.13 7.46
CA GLY A 40 10.75 0.23 6.34
C GLY A 40 9.27 0.04 5.98
N LYS A 41 8.32 0.81 6.56
CA LYS A 41 6.87 0.69 6.26
C LYS A 41 6.57 0.81 4.76
N SER A 42 7.08 1.86 4.10
CA SER A 42 6.87 2.05 2.66
C SER A 42 7.56 0.96 1.83
N THR A 43 8.69 0.42 2.28
CA THR A 43 9.37 -0.71 1.65
C THR A 43 8.52 -1.99 1.76
N TYR A 44 7.91 -2.24 2.91
CA TYR A 44 6.98 -3.35 3.14
C TYR A 44 5.76 -3.28 2.21
N MET A 45 5.13 -2.11 2.09
CA MET A 45 3.98 -1.93 1.18
C MET A 45 4.37 -2.12 -0.29
N ARG A 46 5.50 -1.53 -0.72
CA ARG A 46 6.00 -1.70 -2.10
C ARG A 46 6.41 -3.14 -2.40
N GLN A 47 6.96 -3.86 -1.41
CA GLN A 47 7.25 -5.29 -1.52
C GLN A 47 5.99 -6.09 -1.83
N LEU A 48 4.88 -5.83 -1.14
CA LEU A 48 3.60 -6.50 -1.41
C LEU A 48 3.12 -6.24 -2.84
N ALA A 49 3.08 -4.97 -3.26
CA ALA A 49 2.66 -4.59 -4.61
C ALA A 49 3.49 -5.29 -5.70
N LEU A 50 4.82 -5.29 -5.55
CA LEU A 50 5.72 -5.95 -6.49
C LEU A 50 5.52 -7.47 -6.51
N THR A 51 5.30 -8.08 -5.34
CA THR A 51 5.01 -9.53 -5.24
C THR A 51 3.74 -9.89 -6.01
N VAL A 52 2.67 -9.10 -5.86
CA VAL A 52 1.41 -9.29 -6.60
C VAL A 52 1.62 -9.17 -8.10
N ILE A 53 2.30 -8.11 -8.56
CA ILE A 53 2.57 -7.88 -9.98
C ILE A 53 3.37 -9.05 -10.57
N MET A 54 4.47 -9.44 -9.93
CA MET A 54 5.33 -10.53 -10.41
C MET A 54 4.58 -11.87 -10.45
N ALA A 55 3.80 -12.20 -9.43
CA ALA A 55 3.01 -13.43 -9.37
C ALA A 55 1.98 -13.48 -10.50
N GLN A 56 1.20 -12.40 -10.71
CA GLN A 56 0.17 -12.35 -11.75
C GLN A 56 0.74 -12.25 -13.17
N MET A 57 1.99 -11.81 -13.33
CA MET A 57 2.74 -11.92 -14.59
C MET A 57 3.24 -13.35 -14.88
N GLY A 58 3.12 -14.28 -13.93
CA GLY A 58 3.64 -15.65 -14.05
C GLY A 58 5.15 -15.77 -13.76
N SER A 59 5.74 -14.79 -13.07
CA SER A 59 7.14 -14.82 -12.66
C SER A 59 7.33 -15.47 -11.29
N PHE A 60 8.52 -15.99 -11.02
CA PHE A 60 8.92 -16.32 -9.65
C PHE A 60 9.01 -15.03 -8.82
N VAL A 61 8.66 -15.15 -7.54
CA VAL A 61 8.63 -14.03 -6.59
C VAL A 61 9.76 -14.14 -5.57
N ALA A 62 10.19 -13.00 -5.01
CA ALA A 62 11.23 -12.94 -3.99
C ALA A 62 10.67 -13.30 -2.59
N ALA A 63 10.22 -14.54 -2.43
CA ALA A 63 9.63 -15.06 -1.19
C ALA A 63 9.75 -16.58 -1.16
N ASP A 64 9.65 -17.17 0.03
CA ASP A 64 9.77 -18.62 0.19
C ASP A 64 8.45 -19.33 -0.15
N HIS A 65 7.33 -18.67 0.16
CA HIS A 65 6.00 -19.13 -0.17
C HIS A 65 5.04 -17.95 -0.35
N VAL A 66 4.17 -18.03 -1.36
CA VAL A 66 3.18 -17.01 -1.69
C VAL A 66 1.87 -17.70 -2.06
N ASP A 67 0.80 -17.31 -1.38
CA ASP A 67 -0.59 -17.63 -1.69
C ASP A 67 -1.34 -16.29 -1.78
N LEU A 68 -1.84 -15.98 -2.97
CA LEU A 68 -2.44 -14.68 -3.29
C LEU A 68 -3.73 -14.87 -4.09
N PRO A 69 -4.77 -14.05 -3.83
CA PRO A 69 -5.88 -13.93 -4.75
C PRO A 69 -5.45 -13.25 -6.04
N LEU A 70 -6.30 -13.32 -7.07
CA LEU A 70 -6.12 -12.53 -8.28
C LEU A 70 -6.66 -11.12 -8.05
N PHE A 71 -5.76 -10.15 -8.03
CA PHE A 71 -6.11 -8.74 -7.93
C PHE A 71 -6.43 -8.16 -9.30
N ASP A 72 -7.55 -7.44 -9.40
CA ASP A 72 -7.98 -6.78 -10.63
C ASP A 72 -7.27 -5.42 -10.85
N ALA A 73 -6.90 -4.75 -9.77
CA ALA A 73 -6.19 -3.49 -9.76
C ALA A 73 -5.38 -3.29 -8.48
N ILE A 74 -4.29 -2.51 -8.59
CA ILE A 74 -3.51 -2.01 -7.46
C ILE A 74 -3.60 -0.48 -7.46
N PHE A 75 -4.15 0.09 -6.40
CA PHE A 75 -4.19 1.53 -6.17
C PHE A 75 -3.14 1.88 -5.13
N THR A 76 -2.34 2.90 -5.40
CA THR A 76 -1.28 3.31 -4.47
C THR A 76 -1.29 4.80 -4.23
N ARG A 77 -1.07 5.16 -2.97
CA ARG A 77 -0.68 6.49 -2.49
C ARG A 77 0.52 6.29 -1.59
N ILE A 78 1.66 5.91 -2.16
CA ILE A 78 2.91 5.66 -1.40
C ILE A 78 3.94 6.72 -1.75
N GLY A 79 3.70 7.93 -1.24
CA GLY A 79 4.51 9.12 -1.48
C GLY A 79 4.49 9.59 -2.94
N ALA A 80 4.59 10.90 -3.13
CA ALA A 80 4.95 11.49 -4.41
C ALA A 80 6.26 12.25 -4.20
N ALA A 81 7.18 12.16 -5.15
CA ALA A 81 8.18 13.20 -5.33
C ALA A 81 7.40 14.51 -5.57
N ASP A 82 7.82 15.59 -4.92
CA ASP A 82 7.13 16.88 -4.98
C ASP A 82 6.84 17.28 -6.43
N ASP A 83 5.57 17.26 -6.83
CA ASP A 83 5.15 17.83 -8.10
C ASP A 83 5.00 19.35 -7.92
N LEU A 84 6.16 20.02 -7.82
CA LEU A 84 6.28 21.45 -7.58
C LEU A 84 5.65 22.31 -8.70
N ILE A 85 5.23 21.70 -9.80
CA ILE A 85 4.91 22.35 -11.07
C ILE A 85 3.38 22.43 -11.32
N SER A 86 2.57 21.65 -10.63
CA SER A 86 1.15 21.45 -10.98
C SER A 86 0.18 22.57 -10.55
N GLY A 87 0.61 23.53 -9.72
CA GLY A 87 -0.28 24.58 -9.17
C GLY A 87 -1.38 24.05 -8.24
N GLN A 88 -1.33 22.75 -7.90
CA GLN A 88 -2.28 22.09 -7.00
C GLN A 88 -1.62 21.85 -5.64
N SER A 89 -2.39 21.93 -4.56
CA SER A 89 -1.86 21.62 -3.23
C SER A 89 -1.61 20.12 -3.09
N THR A 90 -0.54 19.75 -2.39
CA THR A 90 -0.19 18.34 -2.12
C THR A 90 -1.35 17.57 -1.50
N PHE A 91 -2.10 18.21 -0.60
CA PHE A 91 -3.30 17.64 0.00
C PHE A 91 -4.42 17.40 -1.01
N MET A 92 -4.63 18.30 -1.97
CA MET A 92 -5.67 18.10 -2.99
C MET A 92 -5.33 16.92 -3.90
N VAL A 93 -4.07 16.80 -4.34
CA VAL A 93 -3.60 15.65 -5.14
C VAL A 93 -3.79 14.35 -4.38
N GLU A 94 -3.40 14.33 -3.10
CA GLU A 94 -3.58 13.19 -2.21
C GLU A 94 -5.05 12.76 -2.10
N MET A 95 -5.97 13.71 -1.89
CA MET A 95 -7.40 13.41 -1.81
C MET A 95 -7.99 12.98 -3.15
N MET A 96 -7.48 13.48 -4.27
CA MET A 96 -7.89 13.03 -5.61
C MET A 96 -7.44 11.58 -5.87
N GLU A 97 -6.22 11.21 -5.48
CA GLU A 97 -5.70 9.84 -5.58
C GLU A 97 -6.51 8.87 -4.69
N ALA A 98 -6.79 9.25 -3.43
CA ALA A 98 -7.64 8.46 -2.54
C ALA A 98 -9.06 8.29 -3.10
N ASN A 99 -9.67 9.36 -3.60
CA ASN A 99 -11.01 9.32 -4.22
C ASN A 99 -11.03 8.43 -5.48
N GLN A 100 -9.97 8.45 -6.29
CA GLN A 100 -9.86 7.58 -7.45
C GLN A 100 -9.77 6.11 -7.03
N ALA A 101 -9.01 5.80 -5.98
CA ALA A 101 -8.92 4.45 -5.43
C ALA A 101 -10.30 3.96 -4.96
N ILE A 102 -10.95 4.72 -4.07
CA ILE A 102 -12.22 4.32 -3.46
C ILE A 102 -13.36 4.18 -4.50
N LYS A 103 -13.36 4.99 -5.55
CA LYS A 103 -14.40 4.93 -6.60
C LYS A 103 -14.23 3.78 -7.59
N ARG A 104 -13.00 3.29 -7.78
CA ARG A 104 -12.69 2.31 -8.83
C ARG A 104 -12.32 0.94 -8.28
N ALA A 105 -11.93 0.85 -7.02
CA ALA A 105 -11.62 -0.41 -6.38
C ALA A 105 -12.85 -1.31 -6.31
N SER A 106 -12.62 -2.60 -6.54
CA SER A 106 -13.54 -3.69 -6.24
C SER A 106 -13.11 -4.39 -4.96
N ASP A 107 -13.89 -5.39 -4.54
CA ASP A 107 -13.55 -6.32 -3.47
C ASP A 107 -12.28 -7.15 -3.77
N ASN A 108 -11.90 -7.26 -5.05
CA ASN A 108 -10.71 -7.95 -5.51
C ASN A 108 -9.54 -6.98 -5.78
N SER A 109 -9.64 -5.70 -5.41
CA SER A 109 -8.54 -4.74 -5.56
C SER A 109 -7.59 -4.74 -4.35
N LEU A 110 -6.35 -4.31 -4.59
CA LEU A 110 -5.38 -3.98 -3.54
C LEU A 110 -5.24 -2.45 -3.46
N ILE A 111 -5.44 -1.87 -2.28
CA ILE A 111 -5.24 -0.44 -2.03
C ILE A 111 -4.05 -0.30 -1.07
N LEU A 112 -3.11 0.61 -1.35
CA LEU A 112 -1.98 0.88 -0.46
C LEU A 112 -1.89 2.38 -0.17
N PHE A 113 -2.13 2.76 1.07
CA PHE A 113 -2.04 4.15 1.52
C PHE A 113 -0.88 4.36 2.50
N ASP A 114 -0.07 5.38 2.24
CA ASP A 114 1.02 5.82 3.10
C ASP A 114 0.75 7.25 3.58
N GLU A 115 0.69 7.44 4.90
CA GLU A 115 0.53 8.74 5.57
C GLU A 115 -0.69 9.58 5.09
N LEU A 116 -1.84 8.95 4.90
CA LEU A 116 -3.08 9.64 4.50
C LEU A 116 -3.52 10.68 5.56
N GLY A 117 -3.90 11.88 5.11
CA GLY A 117 -4.36 12.99 5.94
C GLY A 117 -3.24 13.92 6.45
N ARG A 118 -1.98 13.71 6.02
CA ARG A 118 -0.83 14.50 6.52
C ARG A 118 -0.83 15.97 6.07
N GLY A 119 -1.49 16.30 4.96
CA GLY A 119 -1.48 17.64 4.37
C GLY A 119 -2.45 18.67 4.98
N THR A 120 -3.15 18.35 6.09
CA THR A 120 -4.18 19.20 6.71
C THR A 120 -4.04 19.26 8.24
N ALA A 121 -4.97 19.95 8.92
CA ALA A 121 -5.02 20.00 10.38
C ALA A 121 -5.11 18.59 10.99
N THR A 122 -4.40 18.33 12.09
CA THR A 122 -4.22 16.99 12.66
C THR A 122 -5.53 16.22 12.87
N TYR A 123 -6.55 16.88 13.46
CA TYR A 123 -7.83 16.24 13.72
C TYR A 123 -8.63 16.00 12.44
N ASP A 124 -8.58 16.92 11.48
CA ASP A 124 -9.25 16.77 10.19
C ASP A 124 -8.61 15.63 9.38
N GLY A 125 -7.27 15.55 9.38
CA GLY A 125 -6.52 14.50 8.71
C GLY A 125 -6.81 13.11 9.29
N MET A 126 -6.84 13.00 10.62
CA MET A 126 -7.18 11.74 11.30
C MET A 126 -8.63 11.34 11.05
N ALA A 127 -9.58 12.27 11.13
CA ALA A 127 -11.00 12.00 10.86
C ALA A 127 -11.22 11.56 9.41
N LEU A 128 -10.54 12.20 8.45
CA LEU A 128 -10.59 11.81 7.04
C LEU A 128 -9.99 10.42 6.81
N ALA A 129 -8.81 10.14 7.37
CA ALA A 129 -8.17 8.84 7.23
C ALA A 129 -9.04 7.73 7.80
N GLN A 130 -9.60 7.92 9.00
CA GLN A 130 -10.53 6.98 9.62
C GLN A 130 -11.76 6.76 8.74
N ALA A 131 -12.43 7.83 8.31
CA ALA A 131 -13.64 7.72 7.50
C ALA A 131 -13.39 7.00 6.15
N ILE A 132 -12.22 7.23 5.54
CA ILE A 132 -11.82 6.55 4.31
C ILE A 132 -11.59 5.05 4.55
N ILE A 133 -10.87 4.70 5.61
CA ILE A 133 -10.58 3.30 5.97
C ILE A 133 -11.87 2.54 6.30
N GLU A 134 -12.76 3.14 7.10
CA GLU A 134 -14.07 2.58 7.43
C GLU A 134 -14.94 2.41 6.18
N TYR A 135 -14.93 3.39 5.27
CA TYR A 135 -15.67 3.27 4.01
C TYR A 135 -15.14 2.12 3.14
N ILE A 136 -13.83 1.96 3.03
CA ILE A 136 -13.24 0.85 2.27
C ILE A 136 -13.64 -0.48 2.90
N HIS A 137 -13.54 -0.60 4.22
CA HIS A 137 -13.94 -1.80 4.95
C HIS A 137 -15.42 -2.15 4.72
N ASP A 138 -16.33 -1.20 4.96
CA ASP A 138 -17.76 -1.46 5.02
C ASP A 138 -18.45 -1.49 3.64
N ARG A 139 -17.89 -0.80 2.64
CA ARG A 139 -18.54 -0.59 1.34
C ARG A 139 -17.79 -1.16 0.15
N VAL A 140 -16.46 -1.14 0.17
CA VAL A 140 -15.65 -1.60 -0.97
C VAL A 140 -15.22 -3.05 -0.80
N GLY A 141 -14.74 -3.42 0.38
CA GLY A 141 -14.22 -4.76 0.69
C GLY A 141 -12.83 -5.06 0.14
N ALA A 142 -12.14 -4.06 -0.44
CA ALA A 142 -10.79 -4.21 -0.98
C ALA A 142 -9.77 -4.53 0.11
N LYS A 143 -8.74 -5.33 -0.23
CA LYS A 143 -7.59 -5.52 0.66
C LYS A 143 -6.78 -4.22 0.72
N THR A 144 -6.51 -3.73 1.93
CA THR A 144 -5.90 -2.41 2.18
C THR A 144 -4.74 -2.47 3.18
#